data_AF-A0A922L4A7-F1
#
_entry.id   AF-A0A922L4A7-F1
#
_cell.length_a   1.000
_cell.length_b   1.000
_cell.length_c   1.000
_cell.angle_alpha   90.00
_cell.angle_beta   90.00
_cell.angle_gamma   90.00
#
_symmetry.space_group_name_H-M   'P 1'
#
loop_
_entity.id
_entity.type
_entity.pdbx_description
1 polymer ?
#
loop_
_entity_poly.entity_id
_entity_poly.type
_entity_poly.pdbx_seq_one_letter_code
_entity_poly.pdbx_strand_id
1 'polypeptide(L)'
;MYVLNIEGVNCSNTFNNLHRSSINQLSIDEKADFIASCSDYRVCIQEFYTTGEPHYTTTFERPVKALAIDPQYGTTSARRFVIGEADRLIFFEKNLLGRYRATCLQQARGVVRIANWFGNFIVWASDLCLKIYDSQSKTIITHLDRDKENDYRIKLDLYQCSFTWRDNRTLLVSWGNSIKICSIRQRNFDSELSLTQAMMVQERIRKYYVELG
;
A
#
# COMPACT_ATOMS: atom_id res chain seq x y z
N MET A 1 10.18 -16.21 -8.91
CA MET A 1 8.74 -15.90 -8.93
C MET A 1 8.14 -16.73 -10.04
N TYR A 2 7.07 -17.47 -9.78
CA TYR A 2 6.42 -18.33 -10.76
C TYR A 2 5.02 -17.80 -11.06
N VAL A 3 4.57 -17.93 -12.31
CA VAL A 3 3.19 -17.62 -12.71
C VAL A 3 2.55 -18.93 -13.09
N LEU A 4 1.55 -19.34 -12.33
CA LEU A 4 0.89 -20.63 -12.51
C LEU A 4 -0.49 -20.43 -13.10
N ASN A 5 -0.90 -21.32 -14.01
CA ASN A 5 -2.31 -21.44 -14.38
C ASN A 5 -3.11 -22.10 -13.24
N ILE A 6 -4.43 -22.22 -13.41
CA ILE A 6 -5.31 -22.85 -12.40
C ILE A 6 -4.99 -24.33 -12.13
N GLU A 7 -4.30 -24.99 -13.06
CA GLU A 7 -3.86 -26.38 -12.95
C GLU A 7 -2.51 -26.51 -12.25
N GLY A 8 -1.88 -25.40 -11.85
CA GLY A 8 -0.57 -25.37 -11.21
C GLY A 8 0.62 -25.44 -12.17
N VAL A 9 0.39 -25.31 -13.47
CA VAL A 9 1.44 -25.34 -14.51
C VAL A 9 2.06 -23.95 -14.66
N ASN A 10 3.39 -23.88 -14.63
CA ASN A 10 4.12 -22.63 -14.86
C ASN A 10 3.92 -22.15 -16.30
N CYS A 11 3.27 -21.01 -16.46
CA CYS A 11 2.91 -20.45 -17.76
C CYS A 11 3.81 -19.27 -18.19
N SER A 12 4.73 -18.81 -17.33
CA SER A 12 5.68 -17.75 -17.69
C SER A 12 6.99 -17.82 -16.91
N ASN A 13 8.09 -17.55 -17.60
CA ASN A 13 9.43 -17.41 -17.01
C ASN A 13 9.91 -15.96 -16.98
N THR A 14 9.08 -14.99 -17.40
CA THR A 14 9.44 -13.55 -17.51
C THR A 14 9.95 -12.98 -16.18
N PHE A 15 9.54 -13.56 -15.05
CA PHE A 15 9.83 -13.06 -13.72
C PHE A 15 10.91 -13.85 -12.97
N ASN A 16 11.58 -14.76 -13.65
CA ASN A 16 12.67 -15.53 -13.06
C ASN A 16 13.87 -14.62 -12.78
N ASN A 17 14.55 -14.88 -11.66
CA ASN A 17 15.81 -14.21 -11.29
C ASN A 17 15.75 -12.68 -11.14
N LEU A 18 14.57 -12.07 -11.01
CA LEU A 18 14.43 -10.64 -10.70
C LEU A 18 15.06 -10.26 -9.35
N HIS A 19 14.97 -11.16 -8.36
CA HIS A 19 15.49 -10.98 -7.02
C HIS A 19 16.53 -12.05 -6.69
N ARG A 20 17.59 -11.65 -5.96
CA ARG A 20 18.61 -12.55 -5.40
C ARG A 20 18.29 -12.99 -3.96
N SER A 21 17.30 -12.36 -3.34
CA SER A 21 16.84 -12.61 -1.98
C SER A 21 15.34 -12.90 -1.98
N SER A 22 14.83 -13.38 -0.84
CA SER A 22 13.41 -13.67 -0.67
C SER A 22 12.53 -12.48 -1.06
N ILE A 23 11.48 -12.78 -1.80
CA ILE A 23 10.47 -11.79 -2.16
C ILE A 23 9.58 -11.57 -0.93
N ASN A 24 9.45 -10.32 -0.51
CA ASN A 24 8.66 -9.94 0.65
C ASN A 24 7.19 -9.69 0.26
N GLN A 25 6.95 -9.02 -0.86
CA GLN A 25 5.60 -8.72 -1.31
C GLN A 25 5.50 -8.62 -2.85
N LEU A 26 4.32 -8.98 -3.36
CA LEU A 26 3.89 -8.79 -4.73
C LEU A 26 2.68 -7.85 -4.79
N SER A 27 2.54 -7.11 -5.89
CA SER A 27 1.38 -6.27 -6.19
C SER A 27 1.11 -6.27 -7.69
N ILE A 28 -0.14 -6.27 -8.09
CA ILE A 28 -0.58 -6.29 -9.50
C ILE A 28 -1.55 -5.13 -9.71
N ASP A 29 -1.56 -4.54 -10.90
CA ASP A 29 -2.51 -3.48 -11.25
C ASP A 29 -3.87 -4.07 -11.64
N GLU A 30 -4.90 -3.21 -11.75
CA GLU A 30 -6.28 -3.68 -11.91
C GLU A 30 -6.50 -4.47 -13.21
N LYS A 31 -5.71 -4.17 -14.25
CA LYS A 31 -5.77 -4.86 -15.54
C LYS A 31 -4.90 -6.12 -15.61
N ALA A 32 -4.08 -6.37 -14.59
CA ALA A 32 -3.05 -7.40 -14.60
C ALA A 32 -2.09 -7.26 -15.81
N ASP A 33 -1.74 -6.03 -16.17
CA ASP A 33 -0.73 -5.72 -17.18
C ASP A 33 0.66 -5.64 -16.52
N PHE A 34 0.72 -5.15 -15.28
CA PHE A 34 1.95 -4.98 -14.54
C PHE A 34 1.93 -5.73 -13.21
N ILE A 35 3.06 -6.37 -12.91
CA ILE A 35 3.35 -6.94 -11.60
C ILE A 35 4.59 -6.27 -11.02
N ALA A 36 4.50 -5.97 -9.73
CA ALA A 36 5.55 -5.42 -8.94
C ALA A 36 5.96 -6.42 -7.86
N SER A 37 7.26 -6.50 -7.60
CA SER A 37 7.85 -7.37 -6.59
C SER A 37 8.92 -6.63 -5.80
N CYS A 38 8.97 -6.87 -4.49
CA CYS A 38 10.05 -6.36 -3.64
C CYS A 38 10.75 -7.49 -2.89
N SER A 39 12.05 -7.32 -2.69
CA SER A 39 12.85 -8.02 -1.70
C SER A 39 13.56 -6.99 -0.83
N ASP A 40 14.36 -7.42 0.14
CA ASP A 40 15.01 -6.51 1.08
C ASP A 40 15.82 -5.40 0.41
N TYR A 41 16.41 -5.67 -0.76
CA TYR A 41 17.34 -4.74 -1.40
C TYR A 41 16.92 -4.33 -2.80
N ARG A 42 15.75 -4.77 -3.29
CA ARG A 42 15.35 -4.52 -4.67
C ARG A 42 13.85 -4.43 -4.84
N VAL A 43 13.41 -3.46 -5.64
CA VAL A 43 12.05 -3.38 -6.17
C VAL A 43 12.12 -3.50 -7.69
N CYS A 44 11.26 -4.33 -8.25
CA CYS A 44 11.09 -4.51 -9.69
C CYS A 44 9.61 -4.32 -10.06
N ILE A 45 9.33 -3.66 -11.17
CA ILE A 45 8.00 -3.59 -11.79
C ILE A 45 8.16 -3.99 -13.26
N GLN A 46 7.44 -5.02 -13.65
CA GLN A 46 7.57 -5.69 -14.95
C GLN A 46 6.17 -5.85 -15.56
N GLU A 47 6.09 -5.71 -16.88
CA GLU A 47 4.87 -6.01 -17.64
C GLU A 47 4.77 -7.52 -17.92
N PHE A 48 3.56 -8.10 -17.87
CA PHE A 48 3.36 -9.53 -18.02
C PHE A 48 3.81 -10.09 -19.37
N TYR A 49 3.48 -9.38 -20.44
CA TYR A 49 3.63 -9.86 -21.81
C TYR A 49 4.96 -9.48 -22.46
N THR A 50 5.76 -8.64 -21.80
CA THR A 50 7.02 -8.14 -22.35
C THR A 50 8.19 -8.92 -21.77
N THR A 51 8.92 -9.63 -22.63
CA THR A 51 10.22 -10.21 -22.30
C THR A 51 11.29 -9.13 -22.36
N GLY A 52 12.03 -8.89 -21.28
CA GLY A 52 13.12 -7.92 -21.26
C GLY A 52 13.37 -7.35 -19.88
N GLU A 53 13.99 -6.16 -19.85
CA GLU A 53 14.27 -5.45 -18.60
C GLU A 53 12.99 -4.97 -17.90
N PRO A 54 12.97 -4.95 -16.56
CA PRO A 54 11.89 -4.34 -15.79
C PRO A 54 11.65 -2.89 -16.18
N HIS A 55 10.39 -2.54 -16.38
CA HIS A 55 9.95 -1.17 -16.59
C HIS A 55 10.37 -0.24 -15.44
N TYR A 56 10.51 -0.79 -14.23
CA TYR A 56 11.20 -0.13 -13.14
C TYR A 56 12.06 -1.15 -12.36
N THR A 57 13.29 -0.77 -12.06
CA THR A 57 14.13 -1.51 -11.11
C THR A 57 14.95 -0.51 -10.30
N THR A 58 15.04 -0.72 -8.99
CA THR A 58 15.97 0.03 -8.15
C THR A 58 16.43 -0.81 -6.96
N THR A 59 17.60 -0.48 -6.43
CA THR A 59 18.19 -1.12 -5.25
C THR A 59 18.13 -0.19 -4.05
N PHE A 60 17.94 -0.77 -2.87
CA PHE A 60 17.84 -0.04 -1.62
C PHE A 60 18.90 -0.49 -0.63
N GLU A 61 19.40 0.46 0.16
CA GLU A 61 20.34 0.20 1.25
C GLU A 61 19.63 -0.30 2.51
N ARG A 62 18.35 0.05 2.68
CA ARG A 62 17.53 -0.38 3.82
C ARG A 62 16.46 -1.39 3.37
N PRO A 63 16.06 -2.33 4.25
CA PRO A 63 15.12 -3.39 3.90
C PRO A 63 13.78 -2.86 3.38
N VAL A 64 13.38 -3.29 2.18
CA VAL A 64 12.03 -3.06 1.65
C VAL A 64 11.14 -4.26 1.94
N LYS A 65 10.18 -4.10 2.85
CA LYS A 65 9.28 -5.19 3.27
C LYS A 65 7.88 -5.10 2.68
N ALA A 66 7.45 -3.91 2.26
CA ALA A 66 6.13 -3.69 1.69
C ALA A 66 6.18 -3.04 0.30
N LEU A 67 5.18 -3.32 -0.53
CA LEU A 67 5.03 -2.77 -1.88
C LEU A 67 3.56 -2.76 -2.28
N ALA A 68 3.10 -1.67 -2.87
CA ALA A 68 1.80 -1.63 -3.56
C ALA A 68 1.86 -0.69 -4.76
N ILE A 69 1.39 -1.16 -5.92
CA ILE A 69 1.25 -0.32 -7.12
C ILE A 69 -0.17 0.22 -7.22
N ASP A 70 -0.28 1.41 -7.79
CA ASP A 70 -1.58 2.02 -8.13
C ASP A 70 -2.40 1.03 -8.98
N PRO A 71 -3.69 0.79 -8.67
CA PRO A 71 -4.57 -0.01 -9.53
C PRO A 71 -4.57 0.45 -10.98
N GLN A 72 -4.31 1.74 -11.21
CA GLN A 72 -4.21 2.38 -12.53
C GLN A 72 -2.74 2.57 -12.97
N TYR A 73 -1.83 1.71 -12.51
CA TYR A 73 -0.41 1.79 -12.85
C TYR A 73 -0.22 1.71 -14.37
N GLY A 74 -0.74 0.68 -15.05
CA GLY A 74 -0.59 0.50 -16.50
C GLY A 74 -1.29 1.56 -17.36
N THR A 75 -2.29 2.25 -16.82
CA THR A 75 -3.11 3.24 -17.56
C THR A 75 -2.64 4.69 -17.36
N THR A 76 -2.05 5.02 -16.21
CA THR A 76 -1.63 6.41 -15.89
C THR A 76 -0.15 6.64 -16.21
N SER A 77 0.17 7.76 -16.87
CA SER A 77 1.57 8.13 -17.15
C SER A 77 2.39 8.38 -15.87
N ALA A 78 1.71 8.69 -14.77
CA ALA A 78 2.31 8.89 -13.46
C ALA A 78 2.90 7.60 -12.85
N ARG A 79 2.47 6.40 -13.30
CA ARG A 79 3.05 5.10 -12.92
C ARG A 79 3.31 4.98 -11.40
N ARG A 80 2.30 5.26 -10.58
CA ARG A 80 2.48 5.50 -9.15
C ARG A 80 2.59 4.21 -8.35
N PHE A 81 3.39 4.21 -7.30
CA PHE A 81 3.49 3.10 -6.36
C PHE A 81 4.04 3.54 -5.01
N VAL A 82 3.91 2.69 -4.00
CA VAL A 82 4.49 2.88 -2.67
C VAL A 82 5.34 1.69 -2.27
N ILE A 83 6.34 1.95 -1.44
CA ILE A 83 7.15 0.93 -0.78
C ILE A 83 7.23 1.21 0.73
N GLY A 84 7.34 0.14 1.52
CA GLY A 84 7.74 0.22 2.92
C GLY A 84 9.23 -0.07 3.05
N GLU A 85 10.03 0.98 3.19
CA GLU A 85 11.48 0.90 3.38
C GLU A 85 11.81 1.16 4.86
N ALA A 86 12.19 0.11 5.57
CA ALA A 86 12.32 0.10 7.03
C ALA A 86 11.07 0.72 7.68
N ASP A 87 11.23 1.87 8.33
CA ASP A 87 10.18 2.59 9.04
C ASP A 87 9.50 3.69 8.21
N ARG A 88 9.71 3.74 6.89
CA ARG A 88 9.14 4.76 6.00
C ARG A 88 8.21 4.17 4.96
N LEU A 89 7.08 4.85 4.74
CA LEU A 89 6.29 4.67 3.52
C LEU A 89 6.73 5.71 2.49
N ILE A 90 7.32 5.25 1.39
CA ILE A 90 7.83 6.11 0.32
C ILE A 90 6.92 5.95 -0.89
N PHE A 91 6.49 7.08 -1.45
CA PHE A 91 5.67 7.16 -2.64
C PHE A 91 6.50 7.57 -3.84
N PHE A 92 6.26 6.88 -4.94
CA PHE A 92 6.91 7.10 -6.21
C PHE A 92 5.89 7.50 -7.26
N GLU A 93 6.22 8.52 -8.05
CA GLU A 93 5.45 8.92 -9.23
C GLU A 93 6.40 9.44 -10.32
N LYS A 94 6.06 9.19 -11.58
CA LYS A 94 6.74 9.82 -12.71
C LYS A 94 6.30 11.28 -12.82
N ASN A 95 7.28 12.17 -12.95
CA ASN A 95 7.04 13.55 -13.34
C ASN A 95 6.78 13.66 -14.86
N LEU A 96 6.50 14.87 -15.34
CA LEU A 96 6.24 15.15 -16.76
C LEU A 96 7.42 14.80 -17.69
N LEU A 97 8.64 14.65 -17.14
CA LEU A 97 9.83 14.20 -17.88
C LEU A 97 10.01 12.67 -17.85
N GLY A 98 9.03 11.94 -17.33
CA GLY A 98 9.06 10.48 -17.22
C GLY A 98 9.98 9.93 -16.13
N ARG A 99 10.59 10.79 -15.30
CA ARG A 99 11.49 10.37 -14.21
C ARG A 99 10.72 10.16 -12.92
N TYR A 100 11.06 9.11 -12.19
CA TYR A 100 10.48 8.86 -10.87
C TYR A 100 10.98 9.88 -9.85
N ARG A 101 10.02 10.47 -9.12
CA ARG A 101 10.23 11.24 -7.90
C ARG A 101 9.82 10.37 -6.72
N ALA A 102 10.70 10.24 -5.74
CA ALA A 102 10.40 9.62 -4.45
C ALA A 102 10.01 10.69 -3.42
N THR A 103 9.00 10.42 -2.58
CA THR A 103 8.62 11.31 -1.47
C THR A 103 8.22 10.46 -0.28
N CYS A 104 8.74 10.77 0.91
CA CYS A 104 8.32 10.11 2.14
C CYS A 104 6.90 10.58 2.48
N LEU A 105 5.90 9.69 2.34
CA LEU A 105 4.53 9.99 2.73
C LEU A 105 4.38 10.01 4.25
N GLN A 106 5.08 9.10 4.92
CA GLN A 106 4.96 8.94 6.36
C GLN A 106 6.20 8.23 6.93
N GLN A 107 6.72 8.78 8.04
CA GLN A 107 7.55 8.05 8.98
C GLN A 107 6.62 7.23 9.91
N ALA A 108 6.68 5.91 9.83
CA ALA A 108 5.87 4.97 10.57
C ALA A 108 6.47 4.65 11.95
N ARG A 109 5.66 4.05 12.81
CA ARG A 109 6.10 3.48 14.09
C ARG A 109 6.48 2.02 13.85
N GLY A 110 7.76 1.70 13.89
CA GLY A 110 8.28 0.37 13.55
C GLY A 110 8.34 0.12 12.04
N VAL A 111 8.75 -1.09 11.66
CA VAL A 111 8.96 -1.48 10.26
C VAL A 111 7.63 -1.58 9.53
N VAL A 112 7.52 -0.99 8.35
CA VAL A 112 6.36 -1.14 7.46
C VAL A 112 6.40 -2.53 6.83
N ARG A 113 5.48 -3.42 7.23
CA ARG A 113 5.51 -4.85 6.89
C ARG A 113 4.74 -5.20 5.63
N ILE A 114 3.62 -4.51 5.38
CA ILE A 114 2.72 -4.81 4.27
C ILE A 114 2.03 -3.52 3.83
N ALA A 115 1.79 -3.41 2.52
CA ALA A 115 1.03 -2.32 1.93
C ALA A 115 0.06 -2.86 0.88
N ASN A 116 -1.05 -2.17 0.64
CA ASN A 116 -1.96 -2.46 -0.45
C ASN A 116 -2.54 -1.15 -0.97
N TRP A 117 -2.79 -1.09 -2.26
CA TRP A 117 -3.44 0.05 -2.89
C TRP A 117 -4.69 -0.46 -3.59
N PHE A 118 -5.85 0.01 -3.12
CA PHE A 118 -7.15 -0.39 -3.63
C PHE A 118 -8.00 0.83 -3.92
N GLY A 119 -8.40 1.00 -5.18
CA GLY A 119 -9.00 2.25 -5.67
C GLY A 119 -8.10 3.45 -5.31
N ASN A 120 -8.66 4.42 -4.58
CA ASN A 120 -7.92 5.59 -4.08
C ASN A 120 -7.24 5.38 -2.72
N PHE A 121 -7.44 4.24 -2.06
CA PHE A 121 -6.94 4.00 -0.71
C PHE A 121 -5.62 3.25 -0.71
N ILE A 122 -4.61 3.84 -0.07
CA ILE A 122 -3.35 3.20 0.26
C ILE A 122 -3.41 2.79 1.72
N VAL A 123 -3.33 1.50 1.98
CA VAL A 123 -3.29 0.92 3.32
C VAL A 123 -1.90 0.38 3.55
N TRP A 124 -1.34 0.64 4.72
CA TRP A 124 -0.12 -0.05 5.15
C TRP A 124 -0.20 -0.33 6.62
N ALA A 125 0.46 -1.42 7.02
CA ALA A 125 0.65 -1.77 8.40
C ALA A 125 2.14 -1.85 8.71
N SER A 126 2.52 -1.21 9.82
CA SER A 126 3.80 -1.39 10.45
C SER A 126 3.70 -2.39 11.60
N ASP A 127 4.81 -2.58 12.31
CA ASP A 127 4.84 -3.38 13.55
C ASP A 127 3.81 -2.92 14.59
N LEU A 128 3.46 -1.63 14.59
CA LEU A 128 2.75 -0.96 15.69
C LEU A 128 1.46 -0.25 15.29
N CYS A 129 1.23 0.02 14.00
CA CYS A 129 -0.03 0.63 13.58
C CYS A 129 -0.40 0.30 12.13
N LEU A 130 -1.67 0.52 11.81
CA LEU A 130 -2.20 0.53 10.45
C LEU A 130 -2.68 1.95 10.13
N LYS A 131 -2.43 2.36 8.89
CA LYS A 131 -2.91 3.63 8.37
C LYS A 131 -3.60 3.43 7.04
N ILE A 132 -4.61 4.26 6.80
CA ILE A 132 -5.32 4.36 5.52
C ILE A 132 -5.14 5.78 5.03
N TYR A 133 -4.63 5.93 3.82
CA TYR A 133 -4.42 7.20 3.13
C TYR A 133 -5.30 7.26 1.88
N ASP A 134 -6.04 8.35 1.74
CA ASP A 134 -6.76 8.67 0.52
C ASP A 134 -5.83 9.45 -0.42
N SER A 135 -5.46 8.82 -1.53
CA SER A 135 -4.59 9.40 -2.56
C SER A 135 -5.23 10.52 -3.37
N GLN A 136 -6.56 10.63 -3.38
CA GLN A 136 -7.25 11.74 -4.05
C GLN A 136 -7.19 13.02 -3.19
N SER A 137 -7.58 12.93 -1.91
CA SER A 137 -7.53 14.08 -1.00
C SER A 137 -6.13 14.35 -0.45
N LYS A 138 -5.20 13.41 -0.63
CA LYS A 138 -3.84 13.40 -0.08
C LYS A 138 -3.80 13.47 1.45
N THR A 139 -4.68 12.73 2.12
CA THR A 139 -4.79 12.74 3.58
C THR A 139 -4.84 11.35 4.17
N ILE A 140 -4.21 11.17 5.33
CA ILE A 140 -4.43 10.00 6.18
C ILE A 140 -5.84 10.11 6.77
N ILE A 141 -6.70 9.13 6.51
CA ILE A 141 -8.09 9.08 7.00
C ILE A 141 -8.25 8.20 8.24
N THR A 142 -7.27 7.34 8.52
CA THR A 142 -7.31 6.41 9.67
C THR A 142 -5.93 6.20 10.27
N HIS A 143 -5.89 6.10 11.59
CA HIS A 143 -4.77 5.58 12.36
C HIS A 143 -5.32 4.56 13.36
N LEU A 144 -4.85 3.32 13.24
CA LEU A 144 -5.25 2.22 14.12
C LEU A 144 -3.99 1.68 14.79
N ASP A 145 -3.82 1.99 16.07
CA ASP A 145 -2.72 1.44 16.85
C ASP A 145 -2.95 -0.05 17.13
N ARG A 146 -1.84 -0.78 17.23
CA ARG A 146 -1.83 -2.17 17.63
C ARG A 146 -2.30 -2.29 19.08
N ASP A 147 -3.24 -3.21 19.32
CA ASP A 147 -3.67 -3.54 20.67
C ASP A 147 -2.48 -4.04 21.50
N LYS A 148 -2.37 -3.58 22.76
CA LYS A 148 -1.31 -3.99 23.70
C LYS A 148 0.12 -3.74 23.19
N GLU A 149 0.34 -2.65 22.47
CA GLU A 149 1.67 -2.23 22.00
C GLU A 149 2.77 -2.28 23.08
N ASN A 150 2.45 -1.95 24.33
CA ASN A 150 3.41 -1.94 25.44
C ASN A 150 3.70 -3.33 26.06
N ASP A 151 3.06 -4.40 25.59
CA ASP A 151 3.31 -5.75 26.09
C ASP A 151 4.58 -6.32 25.46
N TYR A 152 5.70 -6.16 26.15
CA TYR A 152 7.04 -6.62 25.75
C TYR A 152 7.14 -8.13 25.47
N ARG A 153 6.15 -8.93 25.86
CA ARG A 153 6.10 -10.38 25.55
C ARG A 153 5.68 -10.63 24.10
N ILE A 154 5.06 -9.65 23.44
CA ILE A 154 4.63 -9.75 22.05
C ILE A 154 5.82 -9.46 21.14
N LYS A 155 6.33 -10.51 20.49
CA LYS A 155 7.36 -10.40 19.46
C LYS A 155 6.75 -9.83 18.17
N LEU A 156 7.01 -8.56 17.87
CA LEU A 156 6.36 -7.82 16.79
C LEU A 156 6.57 -8.45 15.41
N ASP A 157 7.73 -9.07 15.20
CA ASP A 157 8.11 -9.79 13.99
C ASP A 157 7.36 -11.12 13.79
N LEU A 158 6.90 -11.76 14.85
CA LEU A 158 6.09 -13.00 14.80
C LEU A 158 4.59 -12.72 14.67
N TYR A 159 4.12 -11.61 15.22
CA TYR A 159 2.70 -11.26 15.25
C TYR A 159 2.44 -10.04 14.36
N GLN A 160 2.72 -10.18 13.07
CA GLN A 160 2.56 -9.11 12.09
C GLN A 160 1.07 -8.82 11.82
N CYS A 161 0.78 -7.61 11.37
CA CYS A 161 -0.54 -7.28 10.85
C CYS A 161 -0.79 -8.05 9.55
N SER A 162 -2.00 -8.54 9.38
CA SER A 162 -2.52 -8.89 8.07
C SER A 162 -3.86 -8.19 7.86
N PHE A 163 -4.16 -7.80 6.64
CA PHE A 163 -5.45 -7.22 6.29
C PHE A 163 -5.88 -7.62 4.89
N THR A 164 -7.19 -7.58 4.65
CA THR A 164 -7.76 -7.79 3.32
C THR A 164 -9.01 -6.96 3.12
N TRP A 165 -9.26 -6.54 1.89
CA TRP A 165 -10.49 -5.86 1.52
C TRP A 165 -11.61 -6.89 1.40
N ARG A 166 -12.69 -6.68 2.15
CA ARG A 166 -13.94 -7.46 2.00
C ARG A 166 -14.74 -6.95 0.80
N ASP A 167 -14.74 -5.63 0.64
CA ASP A 167 -15.43 -4.91 -0.43
C ASP A 167 -14.70 -3.57 -0.67
N ASN A 168 -15.29 -2.69 -1.47
CA ASN A 168 -14.64 -1.45 -1.86
C ASN A 168 -14.48 -0.40 -0.74
N ARG A 169 -15.06 -0.64 0.45
CA ARG A 169 -15.05 0.29 1.59
C ARG A 169 -14.84 -0.41 2.93
N THR A 170 -14.73 -1.73 2.96
CA THR A 170 -14.56 -2.48 4.21
C THR A 170 -13.25 -3.24 4.20
N LEU A 171 -12.39 -2.93 5.16
CA LEU A 171 -11.12 -3.60 5.38
C LEU A 171 -11.20 -4.46 6.64
N LEU A 172 -10.86 -5.74 6.51
CA LEU A 172 -10.69 -6.66 7.64
C LEU A 172 -9.23 -6.59 8.07
N VAL A 173 -8.99 -6.27 9.34
CA VAL A 173 -7.63 -6.11 9.90
C VAL A 173 -7.44 -7.12 11.01
N SER A 174 -6.33 -7.86 10.98
CA SER A 174 -6.00 -8.88 11.97
C SER A 174 -4.63 -8.64 12.60
N TRP A 175 -4.55 -8.80 13.92
CA TRP A 175 -3.31 -8.84 14.69
C TRP A 175 -3.43 -9.88 15.79
N GLY A 176 -2.54 -10.87 15.79
CA GLY A 176 -2.52 -11.90 16.83
C GLY A 176 -3.88 -12.59 16.96
N ASN A 177 -4.59 -12.32 18.05
CA ASN A 177 -5.90 -12.90 18.35
C ASN A 177 -7.08 -11.93 18.16
N SER A 178 -6.88 -10.76 17.55
CA SER A 178 -7.95 -9.81 17.26
C SER A 178 -8.17 -9.64 15.75
N ILE A 179 -9.45 -9.48 15.38
CA ILE A 179 -9.89 -9.03 14.06
C ILE A 179 -10.73 -7.78 14.30
N LYS A 180 -10.45 -6.72 13.56
CA LYS A 180 -11.21 -5.47 13.54
C LYS A 180 -11.76 -5.23 12.14
N ILE A 181 -12.98 -4.71 12.07
CA ILE A 181 -13.62 -4.35 10.81
C ILE A 181 -13.55 -2.83 10.65
N CYS A 182 -12.83 -2.36 9.64
CA CYS A 182 -12.69 -0.95 9.32
C CYS A 182 -13.62 -0.60 8.15
N SER A 183 -14.72 0.11 8.42
CA SER A 183 -15.65 0.58 7.38
C SER A 183 -15.37 2.05 7.02
N ILE A 184 -14.97 2.30 5.78
CA ILE A 184 -14.66 3.63 5.22
C ILE A 184 -15.95 4.30 4.75
N ARG A 185 -16.42 5.26 5.54
CA ARG A 185 -17.65 6.02 5.29
C ARG A 185 -17.35 7.38 4.67
N GLN A 186 -18.15 7.77 3.68
CA GLN A 186 -18.15 9.12 3.16
C GLN A 186 -18.97 10.02 4.07
N ARG A 187 -18.49 11.23 4.34
CA ARG A 187 -19.31 12.24 5.01
C ARG A 187 -20.32 12.79 4.00
N ASN A 188 -21.60 12.76 4.35
CA ASN A 188 -22.64 13.46 3.61
C ASN A 188 -22.60 14.93 4.06
N PHE A 189 -22.30 15.83 3.12
CA PHE A 189 -22.37 17.26 3.35
C PHE A 189 -23.72 17.76 2.87
N ASP A 190 -24.78 17.41 3.60
CA ASP A 190 -26.13 17.91 3.30
C ASP A 190 -26.26 19.32 3.89
N SER A 191 -25.79 20.34 3.14
CA SER A 191 -26.27 21.75 3.12
C SER A 191 -25.16 22.72 2.66
N GLU A 192 -25.56 23.78 1.94
CA GLU A 192 -24.74 24.97 1.66
C GLU A 192 -24.11 25.54 2.95
N LEU A 193 -24.78 25.43 4.10
CA LEU A 193 -24.30 25.86 5.41
C LEU A 193 -23.03 25.11 5.87
N SER A 194 -22.91 23.81 5.57
CA SER A 194 -21.73 23.02 5.96
C SER A 194 -20.47 23.42 5.20
N LEU A 195 -20.63 23.85 3.94
CA LEU A 195 -19.54 24.38 3.12
C LEU A 195 -19.14 25.79 3.58
N THR A 196 -20.11 26.65 3.91
CA THR A 196 -19.80 27.99 4.44
C THR A 196 -19.09 27.91 5.79
N GLN A 197 -19.52 27.02 6.68
CA GLN A 197 -18.86 26.79 7.97
C GLN A 197 -17.46 26.17 7.81
N ALA A 198 -17.28 25.20 6.92
CA ALA A 198 -15.96 24.62 6.64
C ALA A 198 -14.98 25.65 6.03
N MET A 199 -15.48 26.54 5.16
CA MET A 199 -14.69 27.62 4.58
C MET A 199 -14.32 28.70 5.62
N MET A 200 -15.21 28.95 6.60
CA MET A 200 -14.99 29.94 7.66
C MET A 200 -14.02 29.46 8.75
N VAL A 201 -13.87 28.13 8.95
CA VAL A 201 -13.06 27.56 10.04
C VAL A 201 -11.64 27.15 9.60
N GLN A 202 -11.28 27.25 8.32
CA GLN A 202 -10.00 26.75 7.75
C GLN A 202 -9.69 25.26 8.03
N GLU A 203 -10.56 24.51 8.70
CA GLU A 203 -10.44 23.07 8.85
C GLU A 203 -10.86 22.39 7.55
N ARG A 204 -9.90 21.76 6.86
CA ARG A 204 -10.20 20.80 5.79
C ARG A 204 -10.92 19.61 6.41
N ILE A 205 -12.26 19.66 6.42
CA ILE A 205 -13.07 18.52 6.82
C ILE A 205 -12.73 17.34 5.90
N ARG A 206 -12.31 16.21 6.48
CA ARG A 206 -11.94 15.01 5.72
C ARG A 206 -13.17 14.41 5.04
N LYS A 207 -13.05 14.09 3.74
CA LYS A 207 -14.11 13.45 2.95
C LYS A 207 -14.57 12.11 3.54
N TYR A 208 -13.63 11.33 4.08
CA TYR A 208 -13.90 10.02 4.65
C TYR A 208 -13.60 9.98 6.16
N TYR A 209 -14.34 9.12 6.86
CA TYR A 209 -14.04 8.67 8.22
C TYR A 209 -14.12 7.14 8.28
N VAL A 210 -13.57 6.53 9.33
CA VAL A 210 -13.60 5.07 9.53
C VAL A 210 -14.33 4.72 10.81
N GLU A 211 -15.29 3.82 10.66
CA GLU A 211 -15.96 3.14 11.78
C GLU A 211 -15.24 1.83 12.07
N LEU A 212 -14.98 1.56 13.35
CA LEU A 212 -14.38 0.31 13.81
C LEU A 212 -15.45 -0.56 14.43
N GLY A 213 -15.59 -1.79 13.92
CA GLY A 213 -16.44 -2.85 14.48
C GLY A 213 -15.64 -4.07 14.92
#